data_AF-A0A6A4DMC5-F1
#
_entry.id   AF-A0A6A4DMC5-F1
#
_cell.length_a   1.000
_cell.length_b   1.000
_cell.length_c   1.000
_cell.angle_alpha   90.00
_cell.angle_beta   90.00
_cell.angle_gamma   90.00
#
_symmetry.space_group_name_H-M   'P 1'
#
loop_
_entity.id
_entity.type
_entity.pdbx_description
1 polymer ?
#
loop_
_entity_poly.entity_id
_entity_poly.type
_entity_poly.pdbx_seq_one_letter_code
_entity_poly.pdbx_strand_id
1 'polypeptide(L)'
;MNKIPERVDEVMSGHIPDIFGFFKTHLKMNLKQQDVEARVVIDFVDFDQLIEEHGFATMLEAGSKDIPNYRDRMKNRYKLIIENLKTEIKRLVSLQHRWAKPNDIALHQLIVARAKMQQRYNLMDREKKAKRKPNGNPDGGRAAPKLDTKRGEPKPDSTNTAGSKSNAGSSGKSNLPPRDGCLYCKGPHLVRVCPTATEE
;
A
#
# COMPACT_ATOMS: atom_id res chain seq x y z
N MET A 1 -27.20 -34.00 -27.32
CA MET A 1 -27.04 -32.52 -27.44
C MET A 1 -26.85 -31.97 -26.03
N ASN A 2 -25.60 -31.76 -25.63
CA ASN A 2 -25.26 -31.32 -24.28
C ASN A 2 -25.42 -29.79 -24.18
N LYS A 3 -26.67 -29.33 -24.01
CA LYS A 3 -27.00 -27.90 -23.88
C LYS A 3 -26.51 -27.25 -22.57
N ILE A 4 -26.13 -28.06 -21.60
CA ILE A 4 -25.67 -27.59 -20.28
C ILE A 4 -24.25 -27.00 -20.35
N PRO A 5 -23.22 -27.69 -20.87
CA PRO A 5 -21.89 -27.09 -21.00
C PRO A 5 -21.90 -25.84 -21.89
N GLU A 6 -22.70 -25.83 -22.97
CA GLU A 6 -22.81 -24.69 -23.88
C GLU A 6 -23.40 -23.44 -23.20
N ARG A 7 -24.42 -23.62 -22.35
CA ARG A 7 -25.00 -22.54 -21.53
C ARG A 7 -24.10 -22.10 -20.39
N VAL A 8 -23.33 -23.02 -19.81
CA VAL A 8 -22.33 -22.68 -18.78
C VAL A 8 -21.21 -21.86 -19.41
N ASP A 9 -20.70 -22.24 -20.59
CA ASP A 9 -19.73 -21.44 -21.34
C ASP A 9 -20.28 -20.06 -21.72
N GLU A 10 -21.53 -19.97 -22.16
CA GLU A 10 -22.19 -18.68 -22.48
C GLU A 10 -22.34 -17.76 -21.26
N VAL A 11 -22.71 -18.31 -20.10
CA VAL A 11 -22.85 -17.54 -18.85
C VAL A 11 -21.48 -17.16 -18.27
N MET A 12 -20.49 -18.05 -18.36
CA MET A 12 -19.14 -17.82 -17.85
C MET A 12 -18.33 -16.89 -18.77
N SER A 13 -18.61 -16.88 -20.07
CA SER A 13 -17.97 -15.97 -21.04
C SER A 13 -18.47 -14.52 -20.96
N GLY A 14 -19.65 -14.27 -20.38
CA GLY A 14 -20.16 -12.93 -20.09
C GLY A 14 -19.69 -12.35 -18.75
N HIS A 15 -19.12 -13.17 -17.87
CA HIS A 15 -18.66 -12.72 -16.55
C HIS A 15 -17.36 -11.92 -16.68
N ILE A 16 -17.39 -10.65 -16.30
CA ILE A 16 -16.18 -9.81 -16.20
C ILE A 16 -15.50 -10.11 -14.87
N PRO A 17 -14.34 -10.80 -14.85
CA PRO A 17 -13.65 -11.10 -13.61
C PRO A 17 -13.13 -9.81 -12.93
N ASP A 18 -13.04 -9.81 -11.60
CA ASP A 18 -12.33 -8.76 -10.87
C ASP A 18 -10.81 -8.91 -11.04
N ILE A 19 -10.33 -8.50 -12.20
CA ILE A 19 -8.92 -8.58 -12.58
C ILE A 19 -8.06 -7.75 -11.61
N PHE A 20 -8.54 -6.59 -11.15
CA PHE A 20 -7.79 -5.75 -10.22
C PHE A 20 -7.64 -6.40 -8.85
N GLY A 21 -8.71 -6.97 -8.30
CA GLY A 21 -8.68 -7.75 -7.07
C GLY A 21 -7.73 -8.94 -7.20
N PHE A 22 -7.82 -9.69 -8.30
CA PHE A 22 -6.97 -10.83 -8.59
C PHE A 22 -5.47 -10.48 -8.61
N PHE A 23 -5.05 -9.49 -9.43
CA PHE A 23 -3.63 -9.14 -9.48
C PHE A 23 -3.13 -8.56 -8.16
N LYS A 24 -3.97 -7.84 -7.41
CA LYS A 24 -3.59 -7.35 -6.07
C LYS A 24 -3.34 -8.48 -5.07
N THR A 25 -4.01 -9.62 -5.18
CA THR A 25 -3.81 -10.77 -4.30
C THR A 25 -2.67 -11.68 -4.76
N HIS A 26 -2.53 -11.87 -6.07
CA HIS A 26 -1.63 -12.87 -6.66
C HIS A 26 -0.28 -12.31 -7.13
N LEU A 27 -0.21 -11.05 -7.58
CA LEU A 27 1.05 -10.44 -8.00
C LEU A 27 1.72 -9.72 -6.82
N LYS A 28 2.80 -10.30 -6.30
CA LYS A 28 3.58 -9.72 -5.21
C LYS A 28 5.07 -9.75 -5.53
N MET A 29 5.65 -8.57 -5.61
CA MET A 29 7.08 -8.40 -5.80
C MET A 29 7.90 -9.17 -4.75
N ASN A 30 8.80 -10.04 -5.22
CA ASN A 30 9.64 -10.87 -4.35
C ASN A 30 10.70 -10.04 -3.60
N LEU A 31 10.42 -9.67 -2.36
CA LEU A 31 11.34 -8.85 -1.56
C LEU A 31 12.62 -9.58 -1.12
N LYS A 32 12.70 -10.91 -1.27
CA LYS A 32 13.90 -11.70 -0.95
C LYS A 32 15.01 -11.51 -1.98
N GLN A 33 14.65 -11.19 -3.23
CA GLN A 33 15.65 -10.91 -4.26
C GLN A 33 16.39 -9.62 -3.90
N GLN A 34 17.73 -9.63 -3.84
CA GLN A 34 18.48 -8.45 -3.39
C GLN A 34 18.66 -7.42 -4.51
N ASP A 35 18.91 -7.90 -5.73
CA ASP A 35 19.02 -7.06 -6.90
C ASP A 35 17.67 -6.42 -7.24
N VAL A 36 17.61 -5.09 -7.28
CA VAL A 36 16.36 -4.36 -7.55
C VAL A 36 15.90 -4.52 -8.99
N GLU A 37 16.81 -4.58 -9.94
CA GLU A 37 16.46 -4.70 -11.35
C GLU A 37 15.92 -6.09 -11.66
N ALA A 38 16.62 -7.13 -11.22
CA ALA A 38 16.15 -8.51 -11.36
C ALA A 38 14.79 -8.70 -10.68
N ARG A 39 14.56 -8.07 -9.53
CA ARG A 39 13.27 -8.14 -8.83
C ARG A 39 12.12 -7.51 -9.62
N VAL A 40 12.37 -6.38 -10.28
CA VAL A 40 11.36 -5.72 -11.13
C VAL A 40 11.13 -6.54 -12.40
N VAL A 41 12.18 -7.11 -13.00
CA VAL A 41 12.04 -8.02 -14.15
C VAL A 41 11.18 -9.23 -13.79
N ILE A 42 11.46 -9.88 -12.65
CA ILE A 42 10.67 -11.02 -12.17
C ILE A 42 9.20 -10.62 -11.95
N ASP A 43 8.93 -9.45 -11.37
CA ASP A 43 7.55 -8.98 -11.17
C ASP A 43 6.78 -8.81 -12.50
N PHE A 44 7.45 -8.40 -13.57
CA PHE A 44 6.84 -8.33 -14.91
C PHE A 44 6.65 -9.72 -15.54
N VAL A 45 7.59 -10.64 -15.35
CA VAL A 45 7.47 -12.03 -15.81
C VAL A 45 6.32 -12.74 -15.10
N ASP A 46 6.23 -12.61 -13.77
CA ASP A 46 5.14 -13.17 -12.97
C ASP A 46 3.78 -12.59 -13.41
N PHE A 47 3.74 -11.30 -13.77
CA PHE A 47 2.54 -10.67 -14.32
C PHE A 47 2.10 -11.29 -15.65
N ASP A 48 3.02 -11.51 -16.59
CA ASP A 48 2.75 -12.17 -17.87
C ASP A 48 2.30 -13.63 -17.68
N GLN A 49 2.98 -14.36 -16.80
CA GLN A 49 2.62 -15.73 -16.46
C GLN A 49 1.19 -15.82 -15.88
N LEU A 50 0.81 -14.90 -14.99
CA LEU A 50 -0.54 -14.84 -14.44
C LEU A 50 -1.60 -14.55 -15.53
N ILE A 51 -1.27 -13.73 -16.53
CA ILE A 51 -2.17 -13.45 -17.67
C ILE A 51 -2.43 -14.73 -18.45
N GLU A 52 -1.38 -15.49 -18.76
CA GLU A 52 -1.46 -16.73 -19.54
C GLU A 52 -2.20 -17.83 -18.77
N GLU A 53 -1.80 -18.11 -17.54
CA GLU A 53 -2.35 -19.22 -16.72
C GLU A 53 -3.84 -19.05 -16.40
N HIS A 54 -4.33 -17.82 -16.33
CA HIS A 54 -5.71 -17.51 -15.93
C HIS A 54 -6.58 -17.02 -17.09
N GLY A 55 -6.09 -17.14 -18.33
CA GLY A 55 -6.87 -16.85 -19.53
C GLY A 55 -7.19 -15.36 -19.75
N PHE A 56 -6.38 -14.44 -19.20
CA PHE A 56 -6.57 -12.99 -19.39
C PHE A 56 -5.92 -12.44 -20.66
N ALA A 57 -5.33 -13.30 -21.50
CA ALA A 57 -4.58 -12.92 -22.69
C ALA A 57 -5.36 -11.98 -23.62
N THR A 58 -6.64 -12.28 -23.88
CA THR A 58 -7.52 -11.46 -24.73
C THR A 58 -7.67 -10.02 -24.25
N MET A 59 -7.50 -9.77 -22.94
CA MET A 59 -7.64 -8.48 -22.29
C MET A 59 -6.31 -7.78 -21.96
N LEU A 60 -5.22 -8.53 -21.78
CA LEU A 60 -3.98 -8.02 -21.17
C LEU A 60 -2.68 -8.45 -21.85
N GLU A 61 -2.72 -9.39 -22.80
CA GLU A 61 -1.52 -9.89 -23.47
C GLU A 61 -0.75 -8.76 -24.16
N ALA A 62 0.56 -8.73 -23.88
CA ALA A 62 1.50 -7.89 -24.61
C ALA A 62 1.67 -8.48 -26.01
N GLY A 63 1.42 -7.66 -27.04
CA GLY A 63 1.50 -8.16 -28.41
C GLY A 63 1.65 -7.03 -29.42
N SER A 64 1.72 -7.37 -30.70
CA SER A 64 1.89 -6.38 -31.77
C SER A 64 0.69 -5.42 -31.86
N LYS A 65 0.95 -4.23 -32.41
CA LYS A 65 -0.07 -3.26 -32.79
C LYS A 65 -1.08 -3.81 -33.81
N ASP A 66 -0.70 -4.87 -34.51
CA ASP A 66 -1.53 -5.54 -35.53
C ASP A 66 -2.63 -6.41 -34.92
N ILE A 67 -2.55 -6.71 -33.62
CA ILE A 67 -3.55 -7.51 -32.93
C ILE A 67 -4.75 -6.60 -32.56
N PRO A 68 -6.01 -7.01 -32.83
CA PRO A 68 -7.20 -6.22 -32.52
C PRO A 68 -7.21 -5.70 -31.08
N ASN A 69 -7.75 -4.52 -30.80
CA ASN A 69 -7.82 -3.96 -29.44
C ASN A 69 -6.47 -3.74 -28.72
N TYR A 70 -5.34 -3.69 -29.44
CA TYR A 70 -4.00 -3.43 -28.87
C TYR A 70 -3.99 -2.24 -27.89
N ARG A 71 -4.60 -1.12 -28.29
CA ARG A 71 -4.67 0.09 -27.46
C ARG A 71 -5.36 -0.14 -26.12
N ASP A 72 -6.46 -0.88 -26.12
CA ASP A 72 -7.24 -1.15 -24.90
C ASP A 72 -6.56 -2.19 -24.02
N ARG A 73 -5.94 -3.22 -24.61
CA ARG A 73 -5.11 -4.18 -23.85
C ARG A 73 -3.96 -3.48 -23.14
N MET A 74 -3.18 -2.68 -23.88
CA MET A 74 -2.10 -1.88 -23.30
C MET A 74 -2.61 -0.90 -22.26
N LYS A 75 -3.81 -0.35 -22.48
CA LYS A 75 -4.44 0.53 -21.51
C LYS A 75 -4.75 -0.17 -20.19
N ASN A 76 -5.32 -1.37 -20.25
CA ASN A 76 -5.66 -2.16 -19.08
C ASN A 76 -4.40 -2.68 -18.37
N ARG A 77 -3.42 -3.12 -19.15
CA ARG A 77 -2.13 -3.62 -18.68
C ARG A 77 -1.38 -2.60 -17.84
N TYR A 78 -1.15 -1.39 -18.35
CA TYR A 78 -0.49 -0.36 -17.57
C TYR A 78 -1.28 0.00 -16.31
N LYS A 79 -2.63 -0.05 -16.38
CA LYS A 79 -3.49 0.33 -15.26
C LYS A 79 -3.30 -0.65 -14.12
N LEU A 80 -3.23 -1.95 -14.40
CA LEU A 80 -2.94 -3.00 -13.42
C LEU A 80 -1.53 -2.88 -12.86
N ILE A 81 -0.51 -2.73 -13.72
CA ILE A 81 0.88 -2.57 -13.30
C ILE A 81 0.97 -1.37 -12.36
N ILE A 82 0.50 -0.19 -12.78
CA ILE A 82 0.52 1.01 -11.94
C ILE A 82 -0.24 0.78 -10.64
N GLU A 83 -1.44 0.20 -10.67
CA GLU A 83 -2.22 -0.06 -9.46
C GLU A 83 -1.52 -0.99 -8.47
N ASN A 84 -0.61 -1.86 -8.93
CA ASN A 84 0.18 -2.71 -8.06
C ASN A 84 1.47 -2.05 -7.52
N LEU A 85 1.85 -0.86 -8.03
CA LEU A 85 3.04 -0.15 -7.57
C LEU A 85 2.83 0.59 -6.23
N LYS A 86 3.92 1.00 -5.59
CA LYS A 86 3.86 1.91 -4.44
C LYS A 86 3.28 3.28 -4.83
N THR A 87 2.53 3.89 -3.91
CA THR A 87 1.84 5.19 -4.08
C THR A 87 2.73 6.30 -4.65
N GLU A 88 4.00 6.34 -4.27
CA GLU A 88 4.96 7.34 -4.77
C GLU A 88 5.25 7.17 -6.27
N ILE A 89 5.42 5.92 -6.74
CA ILE A 89 5.64 5.61 -8.16
C ILE A 89 4.36 5.88 -8.94
N LYS A 90 3.18 5.52 -8.39
CA LYS A 90 1.88 5.86 -8.97
C LYS A 90 1.74 7.37 -9.23
N ARG A 91 2.11 8.19 -8.24
CA ARG A 91 2.09 9.67 -8.35
C ARG A 91 3.12 10.17 -9.37
N LEU A 92 4.34 9.64 -9.36
CA LEU A 92 5.41 10.00 -10.30
C LEU A 92 4.97 9.79 -11.76
N VAL A 93 4.42 8.61 -12.08
CA VAL A 93 3.91 8.29 -13.43
C VAL A 93 2.74 9.19 -13.81
N SER A 94 1.83 9.47 -12.86
CA SER A 94 0.63 10.26 -13.12
C SER A 94 0.88 11.76 -13.30
N LEU A 95 1.87 12.32 -12.60
CA LEU A 95 2.15 13.75 -12.58
C LEU A 95 3.28 14.15 -13.54
N GLN A 96 4.34 13.36 -13.65
CA GLN A 96 5.57 13.76 -14.35
C GLN A 96 5.85 12.93 -15.60
N HIS A 97 5.56 11.62 -15.57
CA HIS A 97 5.92 10.69 -16.66
C HIS A 97 4.70 10.08 -17.35
N ARG A 98 3.72 10.91 -17.70
CA ARG A 98 2.47 10.44 -18.36
C ARG A 98 2.72 9.71 -19.67
N TRP A 99 3.79 10.06 -20.38
CA TRP A 99 4.25 9.45 -21.62
C TRP A 99 4.71 7.99 -21.47
N ALA A 100 5.04 7.54 -20.25
CA ALA A 100 5.45 6.16 -20.00
C ALA A 100 4.26 5.19 -19.90
N LYS A 101 3.03 5.70 -19.69
CA LYS A 101 1.81 4.86 -19.55
C LYS A 101 1.54 3.93 -20.74
N PRO A 102 1.59 4.38 -22.01
CA PRO A 102 1.31 3.51 -23.15
C PRO A 102 2.49 2.61 -23.56
N ASN A 103 3.62 2.64 -22.83
CA ASN A 103 4.83 1.93 -23.21
C ASN A 103 5.42 1.19 -22.00
N ASP A 104 5.20 -0.11 -21.94
CA ASP A 104 5.64 -0.96 -20.83
C ASP A 104 7.16 -0.96 -20.64
N ILE A 105 7.94 -0.80 -21.71
CA ILE A 105 9.41 -0.72 -21.63
C ILE A 105 9.81 0.56 -20.91
N ALA A 106 9.21 1.70 -21.29
CA ALA A 106 9.45 2.97 -20.63
C ALA A 106 8.98 2.95 -19.16
N LEU A 107 7.83 2.32 -18.90
CA LEU A 107 7.30 2.15 -17.55
C LEU A 107 8.23 1.29 -16.69
N HIS A 108 8.71 0.16 -17.21
CA HIS A 108 9.69 -0.71 -16.57
C HIS A 108 10.97 0.07 -16.21
N GLN A 109 11.57 0.78 -17.17
CA GLN A 109 12.77 1.59 -16.94
C GLN A 109 12.56 2.65 -15.84
N LEU A 110 11.40 3.31 -15.84
CA LEU A 110 11.06 4.30 -14.82
C LEU A 110 10.92 3.66 -13.43
N ILE A 111 10.28 2.49 -13.33
CA ILE A 111 10.13 1.74 -12.07
C ILE A 111 11.51 1.34 -11.55
N VAL A 112 12.37 0.77 -12.39
CA VAL A 112 13.75 0.39 -12.03
C VAL A 112 14.54 1.60 -11.53
N ALA A 113 14.52 2.72 -12.26
CA ALA A 113 15.22 3.93 -11.88
C ALA A 113 14.77 4.45 -10.51
N ARG A 114 13.45 4.47 -10.27
CA ARG A 114 12.88 4.95 -9.00
C ARG A 114 13.17 3.99 -7.85
N ALA A 115 13.07 2.68 -8.09
CA ALA A 115 13.38 1.66 -7.08
C ALA A 115 14.86 1.70 -6.67
N LYS A 116 15.79 1.86 -7.63
CA LYS A 116 17.23 2.03 -7.34
C LYS A 116 17.49 3.29 -6.51
N MET A 117 16.84 4.42 -6.85
CA MET A 117 16.96 5.65 -6.07
C MET A 117 16.47 5.46 -4.63
N GLN A 118 15.33 4.80 -4.44
CA GLN A 118 14.77 4.52 -3.12
C GLN A 118 15.68 3.59 -2.31
N GLN A 119 16.26 2.56 -2.93
CA GLN A 119 17.23 1.68 -2.28
C GLN A 119 18.47 2.46 -1.80
N ARG A 120 19.03 3.34 -2.63
CA ARG A 120 20.16 4.20 -2.25
C ARG A 120 19.83 5.10 -1.06
N TYR A 121 18.66 5.74 -1.08
CA TYR A 121 18.21 6.57 0.04
C TYR A 121 18.11 5.78 1.35
N ASN A 122 17.51 4.57 1.29
CA ASN A 122 17.38 3.70 2.45
C ASN A 122 18.73 3.25 3.01
N LEU A 123 19.72 2.97 2.14
CA LEU A 123 21.10 2.67 2.55
C LEU A 123 21.72 3.86 3.29
N MET A 124 21.65 5.06 2.72
CA MET A 124 22.19 6.29 3.32
C MET A 124 21.53 6.63 4.66
N ASP A 125 20.20 6.46 4.77
CA ASP A 125 19.47 6.67 6.02
C ASP A 125 19.88 5.66 7.10
N ARG A 126 20.07 4.40 6.72
CA ARG A 126 20.55 3.34 7.63
C ARG A 126 21.96 3.63 8.14
N GLU A 127 22.86 4.10 7.28
CA GLU A 127 24.21 4.51 7.67
C GLU A 127 24.20 5.72 8.62
N LYS A 128 23.38 6.73 8.35
CA LYS A 128 23.20 7.89 9.24
C LYS A 128 22.68 7.46 10.62
N LYS A 129 21.72 6.53 10.66
CA LYS A 129 21.18 5.97 11.91
C LYS A 129 22.22 5.13 12.66
N ALA A 130 23.06 4.37 11.95
CA ALA A 130 24.15 3.61 12.56
C ALA A 130 25.21 4.53 13.19
N LYS A 131 25.58 5.62 12.52
CA LYS A 131 26.52 6.63 13.05
C LYS A 131 25.97 7.42 14.25
N ARG A 132 24.64 7.48 14.41
CA ARG A 132 23.96 8.15 15.54
C ARG A 132 23.81 7.27 16.78
N LYS A 133 23.99 5.94 16.67
CA LYS A 133 24.12 5.10 17.86
C LYS A 133 25.51 5.35 18.44
N PRO A 134 25.64 5.86 19.68
CA PRO A 134 26.94 5.88 20.33
C PRO A 134 27.39 4.44 20.45
N ASN A 135 28.64 4.21 20.05
CA ASN A 135 29.35 2.98 20.35
C ASN A 135 29.27 2.78 21.87
N GLY A 136 28.45 1.84 22.33
CA GLY A 136 28.45 1.46 23.73
C GLY A 136 29.84 0.91 24.03
N ASN A 137 30.51 1.53 25.01
CA ASN A 137 31.82 1.08 25.47
C ASN A 137 31.83 -0.43 25.72
N PRO A 138 32.93 -1.14 25.40
CA PRO A 138 33.10 -2.51 25.81
C PRO A 138 33.60 -2.49 27.26
N ASP A 139 32.71 -2.29 28.23
CA ASP A 139 33.09 -2.49 29.63
C ASP A 139 32.68 -3.89 30.07
N GLY A 140 33.72 -4.67 30.37
CA GLY A 140 33.63 -6.03 30.86
C GLY A 140 32.91 -6.07 32.19
N GLY A 141 32.06 -7.09 32.35
CA GLY A 141 31.32 -7.31 33.57
C GLY A 141 30.57 -8.62 33.51
N ARG A 142 31.30 -9.73 33.45
CA ARG A 142 30.75 -11.07 33.64
C ARG A 142 30.20 -11.17 35.07
N ALA A 143 28.92 -10.94 35.26
CA ALA A 143 28.22 -11.33 36.48
C ALA A 143 27.45 -12.64 36.18
N ALA A 144 28.00 -13.74 36.66
CA ALA A 144 27.32 -15.03 36.73
C ALA A 144 26.14 -14.96 37.73
N PRO A 145 25.09 -15.78 37.55
CA PRO A 145 23.89 -15.71 38.35
C PRO A 145 24.08 -16.42 39.70
N LYS A 146 23.70 -15.77 40.81
CA LYS A 146 23.45 -16.46 42.07
C LYS A 146 21.95 -16.59 42.27
N LEU A 147 21.47 -17.82 42.17
CA LEU A 147 20.24 -18.31 42.77
C LEU A 147 20.34 -18.15 44.28
N ASP A 148 19.32 -17.59 44.92
CA ASP A 148 18.94 -18.03 46.26
C ASP A 148 17.45 -17.84 46.54
N THR A 149 16.92 -18.81 47.27
CA THR A 149 15.50 -19.10 47.47
C THR A 149 15.07 -18.61 48.85
N LYS A 150 13.89 -17.97 48.98
CA LYS A 150 12.81 -18.29 49.96
C LYS A 150 11.92 -17.08 50.33
N ARG A 151 10.65 -17.19 49.94
CA ARG A 151 9.40 -17.12 50.74
C ARG A 151 9.35 -16.23 52.00
N GLY A 152 8.36 -15.33 52.03
CA GLY A 152 7.79 -14.75 53.26
C GLY A 152 6.76 -13.64 52.99
N GLU A 153 5.47 -14.00 52.95
CA GLU A 153 4.31 -13.10 53.15
C GLU A 153 4.18 -12.74 54.66
N PRO A 154 3.54 -11.61 55.08
CA PRO A 154 2.06 -11.47 55.05
C PRO A 154 1.47 -10.06 54.79
N LYS A 155 0.18 -10.09 54.37
CA LYS A 155 -0.89 -9.04 54.32
C LYS A 155 -1.19 -8.39 55.71
N PRO A 156 -2.14 -7.43 55.92
CA PRO A 156 -3.37 -7.05 55.16
C PRO A 156 -3.51 -5.49 54.99
N ASP A 157 -4.55 -4.84 54.43
CA ASP A 157 -5.99 -5.06 54.48
C ASP A 157 -6.75 -4.09 53.52
N SER A 158 -7.99 -4.48 53.15
CA SER A 158 -9.19 -3.62 52.92
C SER A 158 -9.20 -2.58 51.77
N THR A 159 -10.22 -2.37 50.92
CA THR A 159 -11.63 -2.79 50.85
C THR A 159 -12.16 -2.53 49.42
N ASN A 160 -13.14 -3.36 49.03
CA ASN A 160 -13.99 -3.35 47.84
C ASN A 160 -14.55 -1.99 47.38
N THR A 161 -14.83 -1.84 46.08
CA THR A 161 -16.21 -1.64 45.58
C THR A 161 -16.33 -1.75 44.06
N ALA A 162 -17.47 -2.27 43.63
CA ALA A 162 -17.83 -2.68 42.28
C ALA A 162 -18.54 -1.58 41.47
N GLY A 163 -18.71 -1.85 40.17
CA GLY A 163 -19.69 -1.21 39.27
C GLY A 163 -19.04 -0.35 38.19
N SER A 164 -19.48 -0.29 36.95
CA SER A 164 -20.59 -0.92 36.23
C SER A 164 -20.31 -0.75 34.73
N LYS A 165 -20.82 -1.67 33.91
CA LYS A 165 -20.95 -1.49 32.46
C LYS A 165 -21.99 -0.39 32.17
N SER A 166 -21.73 0.48 31.20
CA SER A 166 -22.77 1.18 30.45
C SER A 166 -22.31 1.51 29.02
N ASN A 167 -23.04 0.93 28.07
CA ASN A 167 -23.14 1.35 26.68
C ASN A 167 -23.97 2.64 26.60
N ALA A 168 -23.59 3.61 25.76
CA ALA A 168 -24.50 4.44 24.95
C ALA A 168 -23.71 5.52 24.20
N GLY A 169 -23.98 5.69 22.90
CA GLY A 169 -23.48 6.81 22.12
C GLY A 169 -24.21 8.11 22.43
N SER A 170 -23.56 9.23 22.12
CA SER A 170 -24.23 10.50 21.84
C SER A 170 -23.27 11.50 21.19
N SER A 171 -23.75 12.04 20.08
CA SER A 171 -23.24 13.15 19.29
C SER A 171 -23.02 14.40 20.14
N GLY A 172 -21.75 14.76 20.39
CA GLY A 172 -21.36 16.04 20.98
C GLY A 172 -20.58 16.87 19.97
N LYS A 173 -21.26 17.80 19.28
CA LYS A 173 -20.62 18.83 18.43
C LYS A 173 -19.73 19.70 19.32
N SER A 174 -18.42 19.48 19.27
CA SER A 174 -17.45 20.40 19.86
C SER A 174 -17.48 21.72 19.07
N ASN A 175 -18.19 22.73 19.59
CA ASN A 175 -18.16 24.12 19.11
C ASN A 175 -16.83 24.82 19.50
N LEU A 176 -15.70 24.14 19.31
CA LEU A 176 -14.39 24.75 19.44
C LEU A 176 -14.04 25.37 18.08
N PRO A 177 -13.62 26.65 18.03
CA PRO A 177 -13.15 27.24 16.79
C PRO A 177 -11.96 26.41 16.25
N PRO A 178 -11.87 26.16 14.93
CA PRO A 178 -10.72 25.47 14.34
C PRO A 178 -9.43 26.18 14.76
N ARG A 179 -8.38 25.41 15.07
CA ARG A 179 -7.03 25.95 15.34
C ARG A 179 -6.54 26.90 14.24
N ASP A 180 -7.05 26.72 13.02
CA ASP A 180 -6.63 27.45 11.83
C ASP A 180 -7.63 28.56 11.42
N GLY A 181 -8.69 28.81 12.21
CA GLY A 181 -9.72 29.79 11.90
C GLY A 181 -10.61 29.43 10.70
N CYS A 182 -11.44 30.37 10.26
CA CYS A 182 -12.33 30.25 9.12
C CYS A 182 -11.50 30.23 7.83
N LEU A 183 -11.63 29.19 7.00
CA LEU A 183 -10.87 29.10 5.75
C LEU A 183 -11.20 30.20 4.73
N TYR A 184 -12.35 30.88 4.88
CA TYR A 184 -12.79 31.95 3.98
C TYR A 184 -12.18 33.31 4.39
N CYS A 185 -12.42 33.76 5.62
CA CYS A 185 -12.01 35.09 6.08
C CYS A 185 -10.91 35.08 7.16
N LYS A 186 -10.41 33.90 7.55
CA LYS A 186 -9.39 33.69 8.61
C LYS A 186 -9.80 34.14 10.02
N GLY A 187 -11.10 34.37 10.26
CA GLY A 187 -11.64 34.72 11.58
C GLY A 187 -11.82 33.52 12.53
N PRO A 188 -12.03 33.72 13.84
CA PRO A 188 -12.09 32.65 14.85
C PRO A 188 -13.47 31.95 14.88
N HIS A 189 -13.91 31.43 13.73
CA HIS A 189 -15.19 30.72 13.57
C HIS A 189 -15.09 29.65 12.49
N LEU A 190 -16.07 28.75 12.43
CA LEU A 190 -16.17 27.75 11.35
C LEU A 190 -16.68 28.41 10.07
N VAL A 191 -16.23 27.94 8.90
CA VAL A 191 -16.70 28.44 7.59
C VAL A 191 -18.23 28.44 7.47
N ARG A 192 -18.91 27.47 8.09
CA ARG A 192 -20.38 27.34 8.09
C ARG A 192 -21.13 28.48 8.77
N VAL A 193 -20.45 29.29 9.58
CA VAL A 193 -21.03 30.44 10.29
C VAL A 193 -20.30 31.74 9.93
N CYS A 194 -19.64 31.76 8.76
CA CYS A 194 -18.85 32.88 8.32
C CYS A 194 -19.75 34.03 7.83
N PRO A 195 -19.73 35.21 8.48
CA PRO A 195 -20.60 36.33 8.11
C PRO A 195 -20.23 36.95 6.75
N THR A 196 -19.07 36.60 6.21
CA THR A 196 -18.60 37.02 4.88
C THR A 196 -18.78 35.96 3.81
N ALA A 197 -19.17 34.72 4.17
CA ALA A 197 -19.48 33.70 3.18
C ALA A 197 -20.95 33.84 2.78
N THR A 198 -21.20 34.25 1.53
CA THR A 198 -22.52 34.14 0.91
C THR A 198 -22.68 32.73 0.32
N GLU A 199 -23.84 32.10 0.53
CA GLU A 199 -24.19 30.87 -0.17
C GLU A 199 -24.42 31.20 -1.64
N GLU A 200 -23.55 30.71 -2.53
CA GLU A 200 -23.84 30.56 -3.97
C GLU A 200 -24.37 29.15 -4.25
#